data_AF-A0AAW2KRK4-F1
#
_entry.id   AF-A0AAW2KRK4-F1
#
_cell.length_a   1.000
_cell.length_b   1.000
_cell.length_c   1.000
_cell.angle_alpha   90.00
_cell.angle_beta   90.00
_cell.angle_gamma   90.00
#
_symmetry.space_group_name_H-M   'P 1'
#
loop_
_entity.id
_entity.type
_entity.pdbx_description
1 polymer ?
#
loop_
_entity_poly.entity_id
_entity_poly.type
_entity_poly.pdbx_seq_one_letter_code
_entity_poly.pdbx_strand_id
1 'polypeptide(L)'
;MAEKSKLKNVISDESSDDEKQPATDLDLPLDKLNLGPKKKLLVLCLGGLLVHRVHVRDKASVRGLRPDVIHGKFLVFKRPFCTEFLKFCFERFEVGLWSSAMK
;
A
#
# COMPACT_ATOMS: atom_id res chain seq x y z
N MET A 1 -17.09 39.54 11.10
CA MET A 1 -16.83 38.97 9.77
C MET A 1 -15.93 37.75 9.95
N ALA A 2 -16.48 36.56 9.64
CA ALA A 2 -15.87 35.24 9.36
C ALA A 2 -14.68 34.78 10.24
N GLU A 3 -14.88 33.97 11.28
CA GLU A 3 -15.23 32.53 11.36
C GLU A 3 -14.03 31.58 11.11
N LYS A 4 -13.64 30.85 12.18
CA LYS A 4 -12.60 29.81 12.22
C LYS A 4 -13.22 28.47 11.85
N SER A 5 -12.79 27.83 10.77
CA SER A 5 -13.19 26.45 10.46
C SER A 5 -12.19 25.43 11.02
N LYS A 6 -12.64 24.68 12.04
CA LYS A 6 -12.02 23.44 12.53
C LYS A 6 -12.43 22.31 11.60
N LEU A 7 -11.47 21.63 10.97
CA LEU A 7 -11.73 20.36 10.30
C LEU A 7 -11.55 19.21 11.31
N LYS A 8 -12.68 18.68 11.78
CA LYS A 8 -12.79 17.41 12.52
C LYS A 8 -13.01 16.33 11.46
N ASN A 9 -12.05 15.43 11.26
CA ASN A 9 -12.32 14.16 10.59
C ASN A 9 -12.88 13.20 11.64
N VAL A 10 -14.20 13.08 11.67
CA VAL A 10 -14.89 12.00 12.37
C VAL A 10 -15.22 10.97 11.30
N ILE A 11 -14.61 9.79 11.39
CA ILE A 11 -15.00 8.61 10.64
C ILE A 11 -16.01 7.89 11.52
N SER A 12 -17.27 7.85 11.10
CA SER A 12 -18.30 7.02 11.69
C SER A 12 -18.35 5.71 10.91
N ASP A 13 -18.07 4.60 11.59
CA ASP A 13 -18.36 3.23 11.14
C ASP A 13 -19.87 3.01 11.26
N GLU A 14 -20.57 2.78 10.15
CA GLU A 14 -21.89 2.15 10.14
C GLU A 14 -22.07 1.29 8.87
N SER A 15 -22.77 0.17 9.06
CA SER A 15 -22.84 -1.05 8.25
C SER A 15 -23.68 -0.98 6.95
N SER A 16 -23.28 -1.79 5.95
CA SER A 16 -23.96 -2.35 4.77
C SER A 16 -25.14 -1.61 4.09
N ASP A 17 -25.00 -1.34 2.78
CA ASP A 17 -25.81 -2.01 1.74
C ASP A 17 -25.23 -1.80 0.32
N ASP A 18 -25.49 -2.78 -0.54
CA ASP A 18 -24.93 -2.99 -1.88
C ASP A 18 -25.42 -1.96 -2.91
N GLU A 19 -24.58 -0.99 -3.29
CA GLU A 19 -24.82 -0.10 -4.44
C GLU A 19 -23.52 0.04 -5.25
N LYS A 20 -23.58 -0.39 -6.51
CA LYS A 20 -22.51 -0.23 -7.53
C LYS A 20 -22.19 1.25 -7.71
N GLN A 21 -21.19 1.75 -6.98
CA GLN A 21 -20.63 3.07 -7.25
C GLN A 21 -19.83 3.01 -8.57
N PRO A 22 -20.13 3.86 -9.57
CA PRO A 22 -19.25 4.03 -10.71
C PRO A 22 -17.90 4.49 -10.18
N ALA A 23 -16.80 3.98 -10.75
CA ALA A 23 -15.44 4.29 -10.33
C ALA A 23 -15.27 5.80 -10.18
N THR A 24 -15.40 6.29 -8.95
CA THR A 24 -15.14 7.67 -8.61
C THR A 24 -13.65 7.80 -8.76
N ASP A 25 -13.25 8.67 -9.68
CA ASP A 25 -11.87 9.09 -9.85
C ASP A 25 -11.43 9.61 -8.48
N LEU A 26 -10.72 8.78 -7.73
CA LEU A 26 -10.11 9.14 -6.45
C LEU A 26 -8.88 9.99 -6.78
N ASP A 27 -9.13 11.13 -7.42
CA ASP A 27 -8.13 12.08 -7.86
C ASP A 27 -7.69 12.88 -6.62
N LEU A 28 -7.07 12.14 -5.69
CA LEU A 28 -6.36 12.69 -4.56
C LEU A 28 -5.25 13.55 -5.16
N PRO A 29 -5.14 14.84 -4.79
CA PRO A 29 -4.13 15.72 -5.34
C PRO A 29 -2.75 15.28 -4.84
N LEU A 30 -2.13 14.32 -5.55
CA LEU A 30 -0.83 13.74 -5.22
C LEU A 30 0.25 14.81 -5.19
N ASP A 31 0.06 15.91 -5.92
CA ASP A 31 0.94 17.08 -5.95
C ASP A 31 1.06 17.80 -4.61
N LYS A 32 0.06 17.66 -3.73
CA LYS A 32 0.08 18.19 -2.36
C LYS A 32 0.81 17.27 -1.37
N LEU A 33 1.27 16.09 -1.79
CA LEU A 33 2.02 15.15 -0.94
C LEU A 33 3.51 15.52 -0.81
N ASN A 34 3.93 16.68 -1.31
CA ASN A 34 5.24 17.23 -1.00
C ASN A 34 5.19 17.83 0.41
N LEU A 35 5.62 17.04 1.40
CA LEU A 35 5.49 17.36 2.83
C LEU A 35 6.55 18.38 3.34
N GLY A 36 7.20 19.13 2.44
CA GLY A 36 8.19 20.17 2.74
C GLY A 36 9.34 20.24 1.72
N PRO A 37 10.34 21.12 1.93
CA PRO A 37 11.51 21.26 1.05
C PRO A 37 12.45 20.04 1.07
N LYS A 38 12.30 19.14 2.04
CA LYS A 38 13.05 17.88 2.14
C LYS A 38 12.08 16.69 2.10
N LYS A 39 12.49 15.63 1.41
CA LYS A 39 11.75 14.36 1.42
C LYS A 39 11.66 13.81 2.83
N LYS A 40 10.49 13.31 3.21
CA LYS A 40 10.29 12.60 4.48
C LYS A 40 10.66 11.13 4.33
N LEU A 41 11.04 10.50 5.44
CA LEU A 41 11.27 9.06 5.48
C LEU A 41 9.94 8.31 5.47
N LEU A 42 9.74 7.44 4.48
CA LEU A 42 8.64 6.49 4.38
C LEU A 42 9.20 5.09 4.61
N VAL A 43 8.82 4.47 5.73
CA VAL A 43 9.21 3.08 6.05
C VAL A 43 8.12 2.14 5.58
N LEU A 44 8.45 1.27 4.62
CA LEU A 44 7.53 0.31 4.03
C LEU A 44 7.77 -1.10 4.59
N CYS A 45 6.67 -1.78 4.94
CA CYS A 45 6.70 -3.20 5.24
C CYS A 45 6.84 -4.03 3.95
N LEU A 46 7.64 -5.10 3.96
CA LEU A 46 7.71 -6.01 2.81
C LEU A 46 6.42 -6.83 2.65
N GLY A 47 6.08 -7.60 3.69
CA GLY A 47 4.97 -8.53 3.67
C GLY A 47 3.62 -7.83 3.68
N GLY A 48 2.70 -8.26 2.82
CA GLY A 48 1.32 -7.77 2.75
C GLY A 48 1.18 -6.41 2.06
N LEU A 49 2.24 -5.62 1.97
CA LEU A 49 2.22 -4.30 1.32
C LEU A 49 2.85 -4.32 -0.07
N LEU A 50 4.09 -4.77 -0.19
CA LEU A 50 4.83 -4.82 -1.47
C LEU A 50 4.80 -6.19 -2.11
N VAL A 51 4.83 -7.23 -1.28
CA VAL A 51 4.80 -8.63 -1.72
C VAL A 51 3.83 -9.44 -0.88
N HIS A 52 3.22 -10.43 -1.53
CA HIS A 52 2.51 -11.51 -0.85
C HIS A 52 3.45 -12.71 -0.74
N ARG A 53 3.77 -13.11 0.49
CA ARG A 53 4.70 -14.22 0.77
C ARG A 53 3.91 -15.37 1.39
N VAL A 54 4.01 -16.55 0.80
CA VAL A 54 3.26 -17.75 1.19
C VAL A 54 4.22 -18.89 1.45
N HIS A 55 4.09 -19.56 2.59
CA HIS A 55 4.89 -20.75 2.87
C HIS A 55 4.41 -21.91 1.97
N VAL A 56 5.33 -22.76 1.52
CA VAL A 56 4.99 -23.88 0.59
C VAL A 56 3.93 -24.84 1.14
N ARG A 57 3.77 -24.93 2.46
CA ARG A 57 2.68 -25.72 3.10
C ARG A 57 1.30 -25.14 2.79
N ASP A 58 1.21 -23.83 2.59
CA ASP A 58 -0.04 -23.11 2.36
C ASP A 58 -0.26 -22.82 0.87
N LYS A 59 0.44 -23.54 -0.02
CA LYS A 59 0.38 -23.34 -1.49
C LYS A 59 -1.04 -23.43 -2.06
N ALA A 60 -1.97 -24.08 -1.36
CA ALA A 60 -3.37 -24.13 -1.73
C ALA A 60 -4.01 -22.73 -1.89
N SER A 61 -3.58 -21.73 -1.10
CA SER A 61 -4.12 -20.35 -1.17
C SER A 61 -3.72 -19.60 -2.45
N VAL A 62 -2.69 -20.07 -3.15
CA VAL A 62 -2.13 -19.47 -4.37
C VAL A 62 -2.16 -20.44 -5.54
N ARG A 63 -3.12 -21.38 -5.53
CA ARG A 63 -3.26 -22.37 -6.59
C ARG A 63 -3.50 -21.68 -7.95
N GLY A 64 -2.72 -22.08 -8.95
CA GLY A 64 -2.81 -21.53 -10.31
C GLY A 64 -2.00 -20.25 -10.53
N LEU A 65 -1.45 -19.64 -9.46
CA LEU A 65 -0.54 -18.51 -9.58
C LEU A 65 0.91 -19.00 -9.68
N ARG A 66 1.66 -18.41 -10.62
CA ARG A 66 3.12 -18.61 -10.70
C ARG A 66 3.80 -17.60 -9.78
N PRO A 67 4.65 -18.03 -8.83
CA PRO A 67 5.41 -17.10 -8.01
C PRO A 67 6.43 -16.35 -8.86
N ASP A 68 6.64 -15.07 -8.55
CA ASP A 68 7.68 -14.25 -9.17
C ASP A 68 9.06 -14.69 -8.69
N VAL A 69 9.17 -15.02 -7.39
CA VAL A 69 10.41 -15.48 -6.76
C VAL A 69 10.10 -16.63 -5.79
N ILE A 70 10.97 -17.63 -5.75
CA ILE A 70 10.96 -18.68 -4.73
C ILE A 70 12.20 -18.48 -3.87
N HIS A 71 11.99 -18.34 -2.55
CA HIS A 71 13.07 -18.15 -1.59
C HIS A 71 12.92 -19.14 -0.44
N GLY A 72 13.79 -20.16 -0.41
CA GLY A 72 13.71 -21.27 0.53
C GLY A 72 12.35 -21.97 0.45
N LYS A 73 11.64 -22.02 1.58
CA LYS A 73 10.29 -22.61 1.69
C LYS A 73 9.16 -21.62 1.44
N PHE A 74 9.44 -20.47 0.82
CA PHE A 74 8.46 -19.43 0.59
C PHE A 74 8.32 -19.09 -0.89
N LEU A 75 7.08 -18.99 -1.32
CA LEU A 75 6.64 -18.49 -2.62
C LEU A 75 6.35 -16.99 -2.45
N VAL A 76 6.96 -16.15 -3.29
CA VAL A 76 6.82 -14.69 -3.21
C VAL A 76 6.16 -14.19 -4.49
N PHE A 77 5.08 -13.43 -4.31
CA PHE A 77 4.28 -12.84 -5.36
C PHE A 77 4.37 -11.32 -5.24
N LYS A 78 4.79 -10.65 -6.29
CA LYS A 78 4.86 -9.20 -6.37
C LYS A 78 3.46 -8.62 -6.44
N ARG A 79 3.18 -7.56 -5.68
CA ARG A 79 1.88 -6.91 -5.74
C ARG A 79 1.70 -6.22 -7.11
N PRO A 80 0.51 -6.31 -7.73
CA PRO A 80 0.20 -5.54 -8.94
C PRO A 80 0.54 -4.05 -8.75
N PHE A 81 1.08 -3.42 -9.80
CA PHE A 81 1.50 -2.00 -9.81
C PHE A 81 2.58 -1.61 -8.78
N CYS A 82 3.20 -2.57 -8.08
CA CYS A 82 4.22 -2.29 -7.06
C CYS A 82 5.41 -1.49 -7.61
N THR A 83 5.79 -1.66 -8.88
CA THR A 83 6.89 -0.88 -9.48
C THR A 83 6.53 0.61 -9.54
N GLU A 84 5.36 0.93 -10.08
CA GLU A 84 4.92 2.31 -10.26
C GLU A 84 4.65 2.96 -8.91
N PHE A 85 4.10 2.21 -7.96
CA PHE A 85 3.96 2.65 -6.57
C PHE A 85 5.32 3.02 -5.95
N LEU A 86 6.35 2.17 -6.10
CA LEU A 86 7.67 2.46 -5.54
C LEU A 86 8.35 3.65 -6.23
N LYS A 87 8.22 3.79 -7.56
CA LYS A 87 8.70 4.97 -8.29
C LYS A 87 8.07 6.25 -7.74
N PHE A 88 6.75 6.25 -7.59
CA PHE A 88 6.01 7.34 -6.96
C PHE A 88 6.53 7.65 -5.55
N CYS A 89 6.81 6.61 -4.74
CA CYS A 89 7.38 6.80 -3.41
C CYS A 89 8.78 7.43 -3.47
N PHE A 90 9.67 6.96 -4.35
CA PHE A 90 11.03 7.48 -4.46
C PHE A 90 11.08 8.93 -4.96
N GLU A 91 10.10 9.37 -5.76
CA GLU A 91 10.02 10.75 -6.22
C GLU A 91 9.75 11.72 -5.06
N ARG A 92 8.96 11.31 -4.05
CA ARG A 92 8.44 12.21 -3.01
C ARG A 92 9.00 11.94 -1.60
N PHE A 93 9.54 10.75 -1.36
CA PHE A 93 9.99 10.27 -0.06
C PHE A 93 11.40 9.66 -0.13
N GLU A 94 12.11 9.73 0.98
CA GLU A 94 13.24 8.82 1.23
C GLU A 94 12.62 7.49 1.69
N VAL A 95 12.93 6.37 1.05
CA VAL A 95 12.19 5.13 1.28
C VAL A 95 13.07 4.12 2.00
N GLY A 96 12.66 3.75 3.21
CA GLY A 96 13.25 2.66 3.99
C GLY A 96 12.42 1.39 3.89
N LEU A 97 13.07 0.23 3.92
CA LEU A 97 12.39 -1.06 3.96
C LEU A 97 12.53 -1.68 5.34
N TRP A 98 11.41 -2.05 5.96
CA TRP A 98 11.40 -2.80 7.22
C TRP A 98 10.73 -4.15 7.00
N SER A 99 11.35 -5.22 7.48
CA SER A 99 10.74 -6.55 7.48
C SER A 99 10.98 -7.24 8.80
N SER A 100 9.94 -7.90 9.31
CA SER A 100 10.05 -8.87 10.40
C SER A 100 10.42 -10.27 9.88
N ALA A 101 10.47 -10.48 8.57
CA ALA A 101 10.85 -11.77 8.00
C ALA A 101 12.29 -12.10 8.39
N MET A 102 12.43 -13.22 9.09
CA MET A 102 13.73 -13.80 9.39
C MET A 102 14.34 -14.42 8.13
N LYS A 103 15.67 -14.48 8.12
CA LYS A 103 16.48 -15.06 7.04
C LYS A 103 16.28 -16.58 6.93
#